data_AF-A0A7W8K7J5-F1
#
_entry.id   AF-A0A7W8K7J5-F1
#
_cell.length_a   1.000
_cell.length_b   1.000
_cell.length_c   1.000
_cell.angle_alpha   90.00
_cell.angle_beta   90.00
_cell.angle_gamma   90.00
#
_symmetry.space_group_name_H-M   'P 1'
#
loop_
_entity.id
_entity.type
_entity.pdbx_description
1 polymer ?
#
loop_
_entity_poly.entity_id
_entity_poly.type
_entity_poly.pdbx_seq_one_letter_code
_entity_poly.pdbx_strand_id
1 'polypeptide(L)'
;MKKTSIATVFAALATASMLSACSPKFDWRDYRSPDGQFSALFPGKPSRLTRDVDLDGTKVGLTMTASEAEGSTFAIGNALMPTQAQAEAALPAMKTALLNNIKGSVRSEKSASAASSTPAGTRQQSSLSIEATGTQQGKPTVLIARFIAQDKRIFQVVIIGDEKKLPREAIDTFMDSVKLE
;
A
#
# COMPACT_ATOMS: atom_id res chain seq x y z
N MET A 1 9.44 11.59 75.75
CA MET A 1 10.34 10.90 74.79
C MET A 1 9.51 10.47 73.58
N LYS A 2 10.00 10.84 72.39
CA LYS A 2 9.38 10.71 71.05
C LYS A 2 9.02 9.26 70.71
N LYS A 3 7.83 9.03 70.13
CA LYS A 3 7.61 8.14 68.97
C LYS A 3 6.37 8.59 68.19
N THR A 4 6.57 9.48 67.22
CA THR A 4 5.63 9.74 66.12
C THR A 4 5.50 8.47 65.28
N SER A 5 4.36 7.79 65.35
CA SER A 5 4.04 6.66 64.47
C SER A 5 3.39 7.18 63.19
N ILE A 6 4.24 7.50 62.22
CA ILE A 6 3.88 7.73 60.82
C ILE A 6 3.55 6.35 60.25
N ALA A 7 2.29 5.92 60.35
CA ALA A 7 1.94 4.56 59.95
C ALA A 7 0.51 4.42 59.40
N THR A 8 -0.02 5.38 58.63
CA THR A 8 -1.31 5.14 57.92
C THR A 8 -1.56 6.05 56.71
N VAL A 9 -0.56 6.33 55.85
CA VAL A 9 -0.82 7.08 54.59
C VAL A 9 -0.31 6.35 53.33
N PHE A 10 0.17 5.10 53.44
CA PHE A 10 0.79 4.36 52.33
C PHE A 10 -0.08 3.22 51.77
N ALA A 11 -1.40 3.41 51.65
CA ALA A 11 -2.31 2.36 51.18
C ALA A 11 -3.21 2.78 49.99
N ALA A 12 -2.78 3.73 49.15
CA ALA A 12 -3.61 4.20 48.03
C ALA A 12 -2.88 4.42 46.69
N LEU A 13 -1.65 3.94 46.50
CA LEU A 13 -0.87 4.28 45.30
C LEU A 13 -0.15 3.09 44.65
N ALA A 14 -0.86 1.98 44.40
CA ALA A 14 -0.23 0.80 43.80
C ALA A 14 -1.15 0.00 42.87
N THR A 15 -1.81 0.62 41.88
CA THR A 15 -2.41 -0.16 40.76
C THR A 15 -2.61 0.62 39.45
N ALA A 16 -1.84 1.68 39.19
CA ALA A 16 -1.96 2.44 37.95
C ALA A 16 -0.59 2.60 37.28
N SER A 17 -0.08 1.55 36.61
CA SER A 17 1.01 1.64 35.62
C SER A 17 1.31 0.27 34.97
N MET A 18 0.33 -0.33 34.30
CA MET A 18 0.61 -1.40 33.32
C MET A 18 -0.34 -1.27 32.12
N LEU A 19 -0.53 -0.05 31.61
CA LEU A 19 -0.89 0.13 30.20
C LEU A 19 0.41 0.40 29.46
N SER A 20 1.27 -0.62 29.37
CA SER A 20 2.19 -0.73 28.25
C SER A 20 1.29 -0.93 27.03
N ALA A 21 0.80 0.16 26.46
CA ALA A 21 0.14 0.14 25.17
C ALA A 21 1.20 -0.36 24.17
N CYS A 22 1.18 -1.67 23.90
CA CYS A 22 1.86 -2.25 22.76
C CYS A 22 1.42 -1.44 21.54
N SER A 23 2.31 -0.59 21.02
CA SER A 23 2.04 0.04 19.73
C SER A 23 1.87 -1.10 18.73
N PRO A 24 0.73 -1.21 18.03
CA PRO A 24 0.52 -2.31 17.11
C PRO A 24 1.60 -2.28 16.03
N LYS A 25 2.06 -3.48 15.65
CA LYS A 25 3.05 -3.71 14.58
C LYS A 25 2.67 -3.00 13.26
N PHE A 26 1.37 -2.82 13.05
CA PHE A 26 0.78 -2.05 11.95
C PHE A 26 -0.20 -1.04 12.55
N ASP A 27 0.07 0.26 12.39
CA ASP A 27 -0.86 1.35 12.77
C ASP A 27 -1.76 1.63 11.57
N TRP A 28 -2.86 0.89 11.43
CA TRP A 28 -3.76 1.03 10.29
C TRP A 28 -4.51 2.36 10.34
N ARG A 29 -4.32 3.18 9.31
CA ARG A 29 -4.89 4.52 9.19
C ARG A 29 -5.68 4.63 7.90
N ASP A 30 -6.90 5.13 8.00
CA ASP A 30 -7.67 5.54 6.83
C ASP A 30 -6.97 6.68 6.10
N TYR A 31 -6.90 6.54 4.78
CA TYR A 31 -6.38 7.56 3.89
C TYR A 31 -7.32 7.69 2.69
N ARG A 32 -7.70 8.93 2.39
CA ARG A 32 -8.37 9.31 1.13
C ARG A 32 -7.43 10.21 0.35
N SER A 33 -7.18 9.84 -0.90
CA SER A 33 -6.34 10.63 -1.79
C SER A 33 -7.06 11.92 -2.17
N PRO A 34 -6.41 13.11 -2.06
CA PRO A 34 -7.06 14.37 -2.39
C PRO A 34 -7.31 14.55 -3.90
N ASP A 35 -6.49 13.91 -4.73
CA ASP A 35 -6.45 14.06 -6.19
C ASP A 35 -6.41 12.71 -6.95
N GLY A 36 -6.14 11.62 -6.22
CA GLY A 36 -5.91 10.31 -6.82
C GLY A 36 -7.16 9.44 -7.04
N GLN A 37 -8.35 9.84 -6.57
CA GLN A 37 -9.59 9.04 -6.68
C GLN A 37 -9.47 7.63 -6.10
N PHE A 38 -8.90 7.54 -4.89
CA PHE A 38 -8.86 6.29 -4.14
C PHE A 38 -8.90 6.54 -2.64
N SER A 39 -9.32 5.52 -1.90
CA SER A 39 -9.12 5.42 -0.46
C SER A 39 -8.57 4.04 -0.08
N ALA A 40 -7.80 3.96 1.00
CA ALA A 40 -7.23 2.72 1.50
C ALA A 40 -6.81 2.85 2.97
N LEU A 41 -6.54 1.73 3.61
CA LEU A 41 -5.83 1.68 4.89
C LEU A 41 -4.32 1.63 4.63
N PHE A 42 -3.54 2.39 5.39
CA PHE A 42 -2.07 2.29 5.40
C PHE A 42 -1.58 1.88 6.79
N PRO A 43 -0.57 1.00 6.93
CA PRO A 43 -0.10 0.50 8.23
C PRO A 43 0.77 1.50 9.02
N GLY A 44 0.77 2.76 8.61
CA GLY A 44 1.45 3.86 9.28
C GLY A 44 1.03 5.17 8.63
N LYS A 45 1.63 6.29 9.05
CA LYS A 45 1.34 7.59 8.44
C LYS A 45 1.83 7.62 6.99
N PRO A 46 0.95 7.74 5.99
CA PRO A 46 1.37 7.78 4.60
C PRO A 46 2.02 9.12 4.25
N SER A 47 2.98 9.08 3.35
CA SER A 47 3.59 10.24 2.70
C SER A 47 3.32 10.20 1.19
N ARG A 48 3.36 11.37 0.54
CA ARG A 48 3.13 11.49 -0.90
C ARG A 48 4.35 12.05 -1.62
N LEU A 49 4.59 11.55 -2.82
CA LEU A 49 5.59 12.09 -3.73
C LEU A 49 5.17 11.88 -5.18
N THR A 50 5.25 12.92 -5.98
CA THR A 50 5.02 12.86 -7.43
C THR A 50 6.36 12.85 -8.17
N ARG A 51 6.50 11.97 -9.14
CA ARG A 51 7.65 11.92 -10.05
C ARG A 51 7.18 11.72 -11.48
N ASP A 52 7.87 12.34 -12.43
CA ASP A 52 7.67 12.06 -13.83
C ASP A 52 8.25 10.68 -14.15
N VAL A 53 7.45 9.85 -14.82
CA VAL A 53 7.84 8.52 -15.30
C VAL A 53 7.48 8.38 -16.77
N ASP A 54 8.23 7.54 -17.47
CA ASP A 54 7.93 7.14 -18.84
C ASP A 54 7.27 5.76 -18.82
N LEU A 55 5.99 5.71 -19.23
CA LEU A 55 5.23 4.48 -19.39
C LEU A 55 5.06 4.21 -20.88
N ASP A 56 6.03 3.47 -21.44
CA ASP A 56 6.06 3.04 -22.84
C ASP A 56 5.96 4.21 -23.85
N GLY A 57 6.81 5.22 -23.67
CA GLY A 57 6.86 6.44 -24.47
C GLY A 57 5.90 7.53 -24.01
N THR A 58 5.05 7.26 -23.02
CA THR A 58 4.12 8.25 -22.46
C THR A 58 4.65 8.79 -21.14
N LYS A 59 5.08 10.06 -21.13
CA LYS A 59 5.49 10.75 -19.90
C LYS A 59 4.27 11.18 -19.08
N VAL A 60 4.20 10.74 -17.84
CA VAL A 60 3.13 11.11 -16.90
C VAL A 60 3.69 11.43 -15.52
N GLY A 61 3.04 12.33 -14.79
CA GLY A 61 3.29 12.56 -13.38
C GLY A 61 2.65 11.45 -12.55
N LEU A 62 3.46 10.56 -11.99
CA LEU A 62 3.02 9.46 -11.12
C LEU A 62 3.10 9.90 -9.65
N THR A 63 1.95 9.99 -9.00
CA THR A 63 1.86 10.31 -7.57
C THR A 63 1.83 9.02 -6.76
N MET A 64 2.88 8.80 -5.96
CA MET A 64 3.01 7.70 -5.01
C MET A 64 2.53 8.14 -3.63
N THR A 65 1.64 7.36 -3.02
CA THR A 65 1.30 7.44 -1.59
C THR A 65 1.83 6.19 -0.92
N ALA A 66 2.68 6.31 0.10
CA ALA A 66 3.32 5.16 0.72
C ALA A 66 3.52 5.31 2.22
N SER A 67 3.50 4.18 2.94
CA SER A 67 3.96 4.05 4.32
C SER A 67 4.81 2.78 4.48
N GLU A 68 5.63 2.76 5.51
CA GLU A 68 6.43 1.60 5.87
C GLU A 68 5.98 1.03 7.21
N ALA A 69 5.95 -0.30 7.29
CA ALA A 69 5.76 -1.03 8.54
C ALA A 69 6.58 -2.31 8.46
N GLU A 70 7.30 -2.63 9.53
CA GLU A 70 8.05 -3.90 9.64
C GLU A 70 9.09 -4.15 8.54
N GLY A 71 9.68 -3.06 8.03
CA GLY A 71 10.64 -3.13 6.93
C GLY A 71 10.02 -3.51 5.59
N SER A 72 8.68 -3.39 5.47
CA SER A 72 7.94 -3.54 4.22
C SER A 72 7.31 -2.21 3.83
N THR A 73 7.29 -1.90 2.54
CA THR A 73 6.66 -0.72 1.97
C THR A 73 5.30 -1.09 1.41
N PHE A 74 4.28 -0.31 1.79
CA PHE A 74 2.91 -0.39 1.29
C PHE A 74 2.64 0.88 0.51
N ALA A 75 2.28 0.77 -0.77
CA ALA A 75 2.23 1.90 -1.66
C ALA A 75 1.07 1.83 -2.66
N ILE A 76 0.49 3.00 -2.97
CA ILE A 76 -0.45 3.19 -4.06
C ILE A 76 0.07 4.31 -4.95
N GLY A 77 0.42 3.97 -6.19
CA GLY A 77 0.73 4.93 -7.24
C GLY A 77 -0.51 5.21 -8.09
N ASN A 78 -0.67 6.45 -8.55
CA ASN A 78 -1.73 6.80 -9.50
C ASN A 78 -1.26 7.86 -10.50
N ALA A 79 -1.78 7.80 -11.72
CA ALA A 79 -1.53 8.77 -12.78
C ALA A 79 -2.71 8.84 -13.76
N LEU A 80 -2.79 9.91 -14.54
CA LEU A 80 -3.75 10.06 -15.63
C LEU A 80 -3.06 9.88 -16.98
N MET A 81 -3.57 8.95 -17.78
CA MET A 81 -3.10 8.70 -19.14
C MET A 81 -3.91 9.52 -20.16
N PRO A 82 -3.36 9.80 -21.35
CA PRO A 82 -4.08 10.63 -22.33
C PRO A 82 -5.39 9.97 -22.82
N THR A 83 -5.37 8.65 -22.94
CA THR A 83 -6.51 7.83 -23.40
C THR A 83 -6.69 6.58 -22.53
N GLN A 84 -7.90 6.01 -22.58
CA GLN A 84 -8.22 4.76 -21.91
C GLN A 84 -7.40 3.57 -22.46
N ALA A 85 -7.21 3.52 -23.78
CA ALA A 85 -6.38 2.49 -24.41
C ALA A 85 -4.93 2.55 -23.91
N GLN A 86 -4.37 3.74 -23.71
CA GLN A 86 -3.04 3.91 -23.13
C GLN A 86 -2.97 3.52 -21.65
N ALA A 87 -4.04 3.75 -20.88
CA ALA A 87 -4.11 3.27 -19.50
C ALA A 87 -4.04 1.75 -19.41
N GLU A 88 -4.79 1.06 -20.26
CA GLU A 88 -4.76 -0.40 -20.33
C GLU A 88 -3.42 -0.93 -20.83
N ALA A 89 -2.84 -0.29 -21.86
CA ALA A 89 -1.53 -0.65 -22.40
C ALA A 89 -0.38 -0.39 -21.40
N ALA A 90 -0.56 0.49 -20.41
CA ALA A 90 0.47 0.77 -19.41
C ALA A 90 0.65 -0.34 -18.36
N LEU A 91 -0.33 -1.24 -18.16
CA LEU A 91 -0.26 -2.24 -17.08
C LEU A 91 0.96 -3.18 -17.21
N PRO A 92 1.27 -3.75 -18.40
CA PRO A 92 2.46 -4.57 -18.57
C PRO A 92 3.77 -3.78 -18.42
N ALA A 93 3.79 -2.51 -18.83
CA ALA A 93 4.97 -1.63 -18.68
C ALA A 93 5.26 -1.36 -17.19
N MET A 94 4.22 -1.07 -16.39
CA MET A 94 4.34 -0.93 -14.93
C MET A 94 4.83 -2.23 -14.27
N LYS A 95 4.27 -3.38 -14.66
CA LYS A 95 4.75 -4.70 -14.21
C LYS A 95 6.24 -4.85 -14.44
N THR A 96 6.67 -4.59 -15.67
CA THR A 96 8.08 -4.74 -16.09
C THR A 96 8.99 -3.81 -15.32
N ALA A 97 8.59 -2.54 -15.13
CA ALA A 97 9.37 -1.56 -14.37
C ALA A 97 9.57 -2.01 -12.90
N LEU A 98 8.52 -2.49 -12.22
CA LEU A 98 8.64 -2.96 -10.84
C LEU A 98 9.50 -4.23 -10.73
N LEU A 99 9.35 -5.18 -11.64
CA LEU A 99 10.18 -6.39 -11.66
C LEU A 99 11.66 -6.05 -11.87
N ASN A 100 11.96 -5.12 -12.78
CA ASN A 100 13.34 -4.68 -13.02
C ASN A 100 13.97 -4.04 -11.78
N ASN A 101 13.20 -3.24 -11.03
CA ASN A 101 13.68 -2.60 -9.80
C ASN A 101 14.12 -3.62 -8.72
N ILE A 102 13.51 -4.80 -8.71
CA ILE A 102 13.86 -5.88 -7.78
C ILE A 102 14.63 -7.02 -8.45
N LYS A 103 15.04 -6.90 -9.71
CA LYS A 103 15.63 -8.01 -10.50
C LYS A 103 14.80 -9.30 -10.37
N GLY A 104 13.48 -9.15 -10.43
CA GLY A 104 12.53 -10.15 -9.98
C GLY A 104 12.03 -11.08 -11.07
N SER A 105 11.51 -12.22 -10.63
CA SER A 105 10.78 -13.19 -11.44
C SER A 105 9.37 -13.36 -10.90
N VAL A 106 8.40 -13.47 -11.81
CA VAL A 106 6.99 -13.67 -11.47
C VAL A 106 6.80 -15.10 -10.95
N ARG A 107 6.16 -15.21 -9.79
CA ARG A 107 5.71 -16.48 -9.18
C ARG A 107 4.28 -16.80 -9.60
N SER A 108 3.42 -15.78 -9.68
CA SER A 108 2.02 -15.91 -10.06
C SER A 108 1.55 -14.65 -10.78
N GLU A 109 0.66 -14.81 -11.76
CA GLU A 109 0.07 -13.72 -12.53
C GLU A 109 -1.40 -14.00 -12.81
N LYS A 110 -2.25 -12.98 -12.66
CA LYS A 110 -3.67 -13.03 -12.97
C LYS A 110 -4.12 -11.74 -13.61
N SER A 111 -4.83 -11.85 -14.72
CA SER A 111 -5.47 -10.72 -15.41
C SER A 111 -6.98 -10.81 -15.30
N ALA A 112 -7.65 -9.66 -15.21
CA ALA A 112 -9.10 -9.57 -15.26
C ALA A 112 -9.52 -8.25 -15.93
N SER A 113 -10.60 -8.29 -16.70
CA SER A 113 -11.23 -7.11 -17.28
C SER A 113 -12.72 -7.12 -16.95
N ALA A 114 -13.28 -5.96 -16.65
CA ALA A 114 -14.68 -5.75 -16.31
C ALA A 114 -15.18 -4.47 -16.97
N ALA A 115 -16.40 -4.52 -17.48
CA ALA A 115 -17.12 -3.35 -17.94
C ALA A 115 -18.44 -3.27 -17.19
N SER A 116 -18.82 -2.06 -16.78
CA SER A 116 -20.12 -1.79 -16.16
C SER A 116 -20.78 -0.62 -16.86
N SER A 117 -22.07 -0.76 -17.14
CA SER A 117 -22.90 0.30 -17.69
C SER A 117 -23.86 0.80 -16.61
N THR A 118 -23.85 2.10 -16.39
CA THR A 118 -24.77 2.80 -15.49
C THR A 118 -25.48 3.90 -16.28
N PRO A 119 -26.61 4.46 -15.79
CA PRO A 119 -27.21 5.65 -16.39
C PRO A 119 -26.24 6.84 -16.48
N ALA A 120 -25.22 6.88 -15.62
CA ALA A 120 -24.17 7.91 -15.62
C ALA A 120 -23.05 7.66 -16.64
N GLY A 121 -23.05 6.51 -17.34
CA GLY A 121 -22.07 6.15 -18.36
C GLY A 121 -21.51 4.72 -18.22
N THR A 122 -20.61 4.37 -19.13
CA THR A 122 -19.87 3.10 -19.11
C THR A 122 -18.53 3.31 -18.41
N ARG A 123 -18.21 2.44 -17.45
CA ARG A 123 -16.91 2.36 -16.79
C ARG A 123 -16.22 1.07 -17.22
N GLN A 124 -14.99 1.18 -17.69
CA GLN A 124 -14.16 0.02 -18.04
C GLN A 124 -12.98 -0.08 -17.08
N GLN A 125 -12.72 -1.29 -16.61
CA GLN A 125 -11.63 -1.58 -15.72
C GLN A 125 -10.86 -2.82 -16.19
N SER A 126 -9.56 -2.69 -16.39
CA SER A 126 -8.64 -3.81 -16.61
C SER A 126 -7.65 -3.88 -15.46
N SER A 127 -7.27 -5.09 -15.06
CA SER A 127 -6.34 -5.31 -13.95
C SER A 127 -5.39 -6.46 -14.22
N LEU A 128 -4.19 -6.33 -13.67
CA LEU A 128 -3.10 -7.30 -13.73
C LEU A 128 -2.50 -7.42 -12.33
N SER A 129 -2.62 -8.59 -11.72
CA SER A 129 -2.08 -8.89 -10.39
C SER A 129 -0.90 -9.85 -10.52
N ILE A 130 0.16 -9.59 -9.76
CA ILE A 130 1.32 -10.48 -9.69
C ILE A 130 1.78 -10.69 -8.25
N GLU A 131 2.33 -11.87 -8.02
CA GLU A 131 3.29 -12.12 -6.95
C GLU A 131 4.64 -12.44 -7.58
N ALA A 132 5.71 -11.84 -7.11
CA ALA A 132 7.04 -12.01 -7.65
C ALA A 132 8.09 -12.05 -6.54
N THR A 133 9.20 -12.71 -6.82
CA THR A 133 10.38 -12.73 -5.93
C THR A 133 11.55 -12.04 -6.60
N GLY A 134 12.39 -11.38 -5.84
CA GLY A 134 13.60 -10.76 -6.35
C GLY A 134 14.59 -10.42 -5.26
N THR A 135 15.45 -9.45 -5.55
CA THR A 135 16.41 -8.87 -4.63
C THR A 135 16.37 -7.35 -4.63
N GLN A 136 16.34 -6.75 -3.45
CA GLN A 136 16.46 -5.31 -3.28
C GLN A 136 17.67 -5.03 -2.37
N GLN A 137 18.63 -4.25 -2.87
CA GLN A 137 19.90 -3.99 -2.16
C GLN A 137 20.61 -5.27 -1.70
N GLY A 138 20.56 -6.34 -2.51
CA GLY A 138 21.17 -7.64 -2.22
C GLY A 138 20.40 -8.53 -1.25
N LYS A 139 19.24 -8.09 -0.72
CA LYS A 139 18.39 -8.88 0.16
C LYS A 139 17.22 -9.50 -0.61
N PRO A 140 16.85 -10.77 -0.35
CA PRO A 140 15.63 -11.36 -0.91
C PRO A 140 14.40 -10.51 -0.57
N THR A 141 13.54 -10.30 -1.55
CA THR A 141 12.28 -9.54 -1.39
C THR A 141 11.14 -10.23 -2.13
N VAL A 142 9.93 -10.07 -1.61
CA VAL A 142 8.69 -10.37 -2.33
C VAL A 142 8.07 -9.05 -2.82
N LEU A 143 7.42 -9.12 -3.98
CA LEU A 143 6.58 -8.08 -4.57
C LEU A 143 5.19 -8.66 -4.74
N ILE A 144 4.19 -7.97 -4.17
CA ILE A 144 2.78 -8.26 -4.40
C ILE A 144 2.19 -7.00 -5.01
N ALA A 145 1.70 -7.10 -6.24
CA ALA A 145 1.23 -5.93 -6.97
C ALA A 145 -0.11 -6.19 -7.66
N ARG A 146 -0.96 -5.18 -7.69
CA ARG A 146 -2.17 -5.10 -8.52
C ARG A 146 -2.13 -3.79 -9.32
N PHE A 147 -1.96 -3.91 -10.62
CA PHE A 147 -2.03 -2.82 -11.59
C PHE A 147 -3.46 -2.72 -12.12
N ILE A 148 -4.00 -1.52 -12.20
CA ILE A 148 -5.40 -1.30 -12.58
C ILE A 148 -5.45 -0.12 -13.55
N ALA A 149 -6.17 -0.29 -14.65
CA ALA A 149 -6.60 0.80 -15.52
C ALA A 149 -8.10 0.96 -15.31
N GLN A 150 -8.53 2.13 -14.85
CA GLN A 150 -9.94 2.51 -14.75
C GLN A 150 -10.15 3.75 -15.62
N ASP A 151 -10.84 3.57 -16.73
CA ASP A 151 -10.96 4.59 -17.79
C ASP A 151 -9.55 5.13 -18.18
N LYS A 152 -9.27 6.41 -17.99
CA LYS A 152 -7.95 7.02 -18.28
C LYS A 152 -6.96 6.92 -17.11
N ARG A 153 -7.38 6.51 -15.93
CA ARG A 153 -6.56 6.51 -14.72
C ARG A 153 -5.90 5.17 -14.55
N ILE A 154 -4.62 5.19 -14.19
CA ILE A 154 -3.88 3.99 -13.79
C ILE A 154 -3.62 4.03 -12.28
N PHE A 155 -3.61 2.85 -11.69
CA PHE A 155 -3.22 2.61 -10.31
C PHE A 155 -2.22 1.47 -10.23
N GLN A 156 -1.26 1.60 -9.31
CA GLN A 156 -0.41 0.48 -8.88
C GLN A 156 -0.52 0.34 -7.37
N VAL A 157 -1.14 -0.76 -6.92
CA VAL A 157 -1.22 -1.12 -5.49
C VAL A 157 -0.13 -2.13 -5.22
N VAL A 158 0.81 -1.81 -4.34
CA VAL A 158 2.08 -2.53 -4.22
C VAL A 158 2.46 -2.76 -2.77
N ILE A 159 2.90 -3.97 -2.45
CA ILE A 159 3.65 -4.31 -1.25
C ILE A 159 5.01 -4.86 -1.66
N ILE A 160 6.08 -4.33 -1.08
CA ILE A 160 7.45 -4.84 -1.23
C ILE A 160 8.05 -5.03 0.15
N GLY A 161 8.66 -6.18 0.41
CA GLY A 161 9.35 -6.43 1.67
C GLY A 161 9.91 -7.83 1.81
N ASP A 162 10.43 -8.14 2.99
CA ASP A 162 10.86 -9.48 3.36
C ASP A 162 9.64 -10.38 3.57
N GLU A 163 9.52 -11.45 2.77
CA GLU A 163 8.41 -12.41 2.82
C GLU A 163 8.18 -12.97 4.24
N LYS A 164 9.24 -13.13 5.03
CA LYS A 164 9.15 -13.65 6.41
C LYS A 164 8.55 -12.64 7.39
N LYS A 165 8.61 -11.36 7.08
CA LYS A 165 8.12 -10.26 7.94
C LYS A 165 6.75 -9.74 7.53
N LEU A 166 6.22 -10.24 6.42
CA LEU A 166 4.98 -9.80 5.82
C LEU A 166 3.88 -10.86 6.06
N PRO A 167 3.09 -10.75 7.15
CA PRO A 167 2.03 -11.71 7.43
C PRO A 167 0.91 -11.58 6.39
N ARG A 168 0.28 -12.71 6.06
CA ARG A 168 -0.84 -12.78 5.11
C ARG A 168 -1.97 -11.79 5.45
N GLU A 169 -2.29 -11.68 6.73
CA GLU A 169 -3.31 -10.74 7.23
C GLU A 169 -3.02 -9.28 6.84
N ALA A 170 -1.75 -8.84 6.89
CA ALA A 170 -1.40 -7.47 6.51
C ALA A 170 -1.49 -7.25 4.99
N ILE A 171 -1.17 -8.28 4.21
CA ILE A 171 -1.34 -8.25 2.75
C ILE A 171 -2.81 -8.09 2.39
N ASP A 172 -3.65 -8.97 2.94
CA ASP A 172 -5.08 -9.01 2.65
C ASP A 172 -5.74 -7.70 3.13
N THR A 173 -5.44 -7.24 4.36
CA THR A 173 -5.94 -5.96 4.90
C THR A 173 -5.65 -4.79 3.98
N PHE A 174 -4.41 -4.65 3.50
CA PHE A 174 -4.05 -3.57 2.60
C PHE A 174 -4.77 -3.70 1.25
N MET A 175 -4.65 -4.86 0.60
CA MET A 175 -5.15 -5.10 -0.75
C MET A 175 -6.67 -4.97 -0.86
N ASP A 176 -7.40 -5.45 0.17
CA ASP A 176 -8.86 -5.44 0.22
C ASP A 176 -9.41 -4.07 0.67
N SER A 177 -8.63 -3.27 1.40
CA SER A 177 -9.05 -1.92 1.79
C SER A 177 -9.12 -0.94 0.62
N VAL A 178 -8.42 -1.22 -0.49
CA VAL A 178 -8.32 -0.29 -1.62
C VAL A 178 -9.66 -0.16 -2.33
N LYS A 179 -10.20 1.05 -2.33
CA LYS A 179 -11.38 1.45 -3.10
C LYS A 179 -10.98 2.50 -4.12
N LEU A 180 -11.35 2.26 -5.37
CA LEU A 180 -11.21 3.21 -6.47
C LEU A 180 -12.53 3.93 -6.66
N GLU A 181 -12.48 5.25 -6.83
CA GLU A 181 -13.67 6.10 -7.02
C GLU A 181 -13.97 6.29 -8.52
#